data_AF-A0A8H8CDI7-F1
#
_entry.id   AF-A0A8H8CDI7-F1
#
_cell.length_a   1.000
_cell.length_b   1.000
_cell.length_c   1.000
_cell.angle_alpha   90.00
_cell.angle_beta   90.00
_cell.angle_gamma   90.00
#
_symmetry.space_group_name_H-M   'P 1'
#
loop_
_entity.id
_entity.type
_entity.pdbx_description
1 polymer ?
#
loop_
_entity_poly.entity_id
_entity_poly.type
_entity_poly.pdbx_seq_one_letter_code
_entity_poly.pdbx_strand_id
1 'polypeptide(L)'
;MFIDSMDEDWKYAASIVEACGGQTVMALQCTSGDSFVGSETCGPNAVSVTVTVASTTYHFSSAITTSTLGKKVSATAIEACSLDGTTAAVCSVTVGGEVDGTKTTTSSVTTAAGSDYYRFDVAITAGAEKTASATGTCGGSGKSAGTTVTSKGMMVWALAGVATSILALL
;
A
#
# COMPACT_ATOMS: atom_id res chain seq x y z
N MET A 1 7.99 -8.65 -7.82
CA MET A 1 6.64 -8.44 -7.25
C MET A 1 5.92 -7.35 -8.04
N PHE A 2 4.60 -7.47 -8.26
CA PHE A 2 3.81 -6.35 -8.81
C PHE A 2 3.56 -5.31 -7.71
N ILE A 3 3.79 -4.04 -8.02
CA ILE A 3 3.44 -2.88 -7.20
C ILE A 3 2.97 -1.83 -8.20
N ASP A 4 1.81 -1.22 -7.97
CA ASP A 4 1.30 -0.12 -8.80
C ASP A 4 2.10 1.17 -8.53
N SER A 5 3.34 1.19 -9.02
CA SER A 5 4.20 2.36 -9.08
C SER A 5 4.56 2.62 -10.53
N MET A 6 4.40 3.88 -10.95
CA MET A 6 4.73 4.37 -12.29
C MET A 6 6.20 4.79 -12.43
N ASP A 7 7.03 4.52 -11.43
CA ASP A 7 8.41 4.98 -11.38
C ASP A 7 9.34 3.85 -10.89
N GLU A 8 10.41 3.62 -11.65
CA GLU A 8 11.38 2.54 -11.46
C GLU A 8 12.41 2.81 -10.36
N ASP A 9 12.58 4.07 -9.95
CA ASP A 9 13.56 4.47 -8.95
C ASP A 9 13.14 4.10 -7.52
N TRP A 10 11.87 3.73 -7.35
CA TRP A 10 11.34 3.24 -6.09
C TRP A 10 11.94 1.90 -5.71
N LYS A 11 12.30 1.77 -4.43
CA LYS A 11 12.85 0.56 -3.83
C LYS A 11 12.04 0.17 -2.60
N TYR A 12 11.90 -1.13 -2.41
CA TYR A 12 11.10 -1.68 -1.32
C TYR A 12 11.84 -2.83 -0.64
N ALA A 13 11.54 -2.99 0.64
CA ALA A 13 11.88 -4.17 1.43
C ALA A 13 10.58 -4.74 1.99
N ALA A 14 10.51 -6.06 2.16
CA ALA A 14 9.35 -6.71 2.74
C ALA A 14 9.75 -7.73 3.80
N SER A 15 8.86 -7.94 4.76
CA SER A 15 8.93 -9.08 5.66
C SER A 15 7.67 -9.92 5.53
N ILE A 16 7.82 -11.24 5.48
CA ILE A 16 6.67 -12.15 5.39
C ILE A 16 6.02 -12.21 6.78
N VAL A 17 4.77 -11.76 6.85
CA VAL A 17 3.95 -11.82 8.07
C VAL A 17 3.33 -13.20 8.17
N GLU A 18 2.79 -13.71 7.07
CA GLU A 18 2.09 -14.99 6.97
C GLU A 18 2.21 -15.53 5.54
N ALA A 19 2.35 -16.85 5.38
CA ALA A 19 2.35 -17.51 4.08
C ALA A 19 1.39 -18.70 4.13
N CYS A 20 0.52 -18.80 3.12
CA CYS A 20 -0.59 -19.73 3.09
C CYS A 20 -0.69 -20.37 1.69
N GLY A 21 -1.58 -21.33 1.52
CA GLY A 21 -1.81 -21.99 0.23
C GLY A 21 -2.23 -20.99 -0.84
N GLY A 22 -1.28 -20.60 -1.69
CA GLY A 22 -1.50 -19.72 -2.85
C GLY A 22 -1.37 -18.21 -2.59
N GLN A 23 -1.12 -17.77 -1.35
CA GLN A 23 -0.96 -16.34 -1.05
C GLN A 23 0.04 -16.08 0.08
N THR A 24 0.65 -14.89 0.07
CA THR A 24 1.58 -14.42 1.10
C THR A 24 1.15 -13.04 1.58
N VAL A 25 1.05 -12.86 2.89
CA VAL A 25 0.84 -11.57 3.53
C VAL A 25 2.18 -11.03 3.98
N MET A 26 2.51 -9.83 3.55
CA MET A 26 3.78 -9.17 3.83
C MET A 26 3.57 -7.79 4.43
N ALA A 27 4.50 -7.38 5.29
CA ALA A 27 4.69 -6.00 5.65
C ALA A 27 5.71 -5.42 4.68
N LEU A 28 5.27 -4.52 3.80
CA LEU A 28 6.06 -3.85 2.78
C LEU A 28 6.50 -2.48 3.30
N GLN A 29 7.76 -2.12 3.10
CA GLN A 29 8.30 -0.81 3.42
C GLN A 29 8.94 -0.21 2.18
N CYS A 30 8.62 1.05 1.89
CA CYS A 30 9.30 1.85 0.88
C CYS A 30 10.65 2.33 1.44
N THR A 31 11.76 1.90 0.84
CA THR A 31 13.11 2.18 1.36
C THR A 31 13.80 3.32 0.61
N SER A 32 13.42 3.58 -0.63
CA SER A 32 13.89 4.71 -1.45
C SER A 32 12.83 5.06 -2.50
N GLY A 33 12.72 6.33 -2.85
CA GLY A 33 11.76 6.86 -3.81
C GLY A 33 12.13 8.26 -4.25
N ASP A 34 11.29 8.90 -5.06
CA ASP A 34 11.52 10.27 -5.52
C ASP A 34 11.56 11.26 -4.34
N SER A 35 12.35 12.32 -4.50
CA SER A 35 12.55 13.41 -3.55
C SER A 35 11.27 14.12 -3.09
N PHE A 36 10.16 14.03 -3.83
CA PHE A 36 8.89 14.65 -3.43
C PHE A 36 8.18 13.91 -2.29
N VAL A 37 8.49 12.64 -2.04
CA VAL A 37 7.96 11.91 -0.87
C VAL A 37 8.90 12.07 0.33
N GLY A 38 8.31 12.52 1.45
CA GLY A 38 9.04 12.66 2.70
C GLY A 38 9.54 11.33 3.28
N SER A 39 10.54 11.39 4.16
CA SER A 39 11.19 10.22 4.79
C SER A 39 10.24 9.29 5.57
N GLU A 40 9.11 9.83 6.03
CA GLU A 40 8.05 9.09 6.72
C GLU A 40 7.18 8.24 5.76
N THR A 41 7.26 8.54 4.46
CA THR A 41 6.53 7.86 3.39
C THR A 41 7.43 6.89 2.64
N CYS A 42 8.68 7.29 2.38
CA CYS A 42 9.68 6.43 1.78
C CYS A 42 11.07 6.76 2.33
N GLY A 43 11.79 5.75 2.81
CA GLY A 43 13.06 5.92 3.51
C GLY A 43 13.11 5.19 4.86
N PRO A 44 14.11 5.50 5.71
CA PRO A 44 14.36 4.77 6.95
C PRO A 44 13.20 4.81 7.97
N ASN A 45 12.38 5.87 7.93
CA ASN A 45 11.23 6.05 8.82
C ASN A 45 9.91 5.66 8.15
N ALA A 46 9.95 5.10 6.94
CA ALA A 46 8.74 4.80 6.20
C ALA A 46 7.87 3.79 6.95
N VAL A 47 6.58 4.08 7.02
CA VAL A 47 5.59 3.18 7.59
C VAL A 47 5.54 1.90 6.76
N SER A 48 5.47 0.76 7.46
CA SER A 48 5.20 -0.51 6.79
C SER A 48 3.71 -0.66 6.51
N VAL A 49 3.38 -1.11 5.31
CA VAL A 49 2.01 -1.33 4.83
C VAL A 49 1.76 -2.82 4.66
N THR A 50 0.51 -3.24 4.77
CA THR A 50 0.16 -4.65 4.58
C THR A 50 -0.16 -4.89 3.11
N VAL A 51 0.55 -5.83 2.50
CA VAL A 51 0.25 -6.32 1.15
C VAL A 51 -0.04 -7.82 1.19
N THR A 52 -1.06 -8.25 0.47
CA THR A 52 -1.36 -9.66 0.23
C THR A 52 -1.13 -9.93 -1.25
N VAL A 53 -0.24 -10.87 -1.54
CA VAL A 53 0.12 -11.25 -2.90
C VAL A 53 -0.26 -12.70 -3.16
N ALA A 54 -0.85 -12.95 -4.33
CA ALA A 54 -1.11 -14.27 -4.87
C ALA A 54 -0.60 -14.33 -6.32
N SER A 55 -0.77 -15.47 -6.99
CA SER A 55 -0.34 -15.62 -8.40
C SER A 55 -1.11 -14.71 -9.37
N THR A 56 -2.37 -14.41 -9.06
CA THR A 56 -3.27 -13.61 -9.92
C THR A 56 -3.86 -12.38 -9.23
N THR A 57 -3.47 -12.10 -7.99
CA THR A 57 -3.98 -10.94 -7.26
C THR A 57 -2.89 -10.22 -6.47
N TYR A 58 -3.06 -8.90 -6.37
CA TYR A 58 -2.30 -8.04 -5.48
C TYR A 58 -3.31 -7.19 -4.69
N HIS A 59 -3.16 -7.17 -3.37
CA HIS A 59 -3.98 -6.35 -2.50
C HIS A 59 -3.09 -5.56 -1.56
N PHE A 60 -3.26 -4.24 -1.59
CA PHE A 60 -2.63 -3.33 -0.65
C PHE A 60 -3.70 -2.72 0.26
N SER A 61 -3.38 -2.56 1.53
CA SER A 61 -4.23 -1.84 2.47
C SER A 61 -3.38 -1.09 3.48
N SER A 62 -3.71 0.19 3.65
CA SER A 62 -3.16 1.04 4.70
C SER A 62 -4.30 1.81 5.37
N ALA A 63 -4.19 1.96 6.69
CA ALA A 63 -5.09 2.78 7.48
C ALA A 63 -4.27 3.54 8.51
N ILE A 64 -4.40 4.85 8.51
CA ILE A 64 -3.73 5.74 9.47
C ILE A 64 -4.78 6.52 10.25
N THR A 65 -4.45 6.83 11.49
CA THR A 65 -5.24 7.74 12.32
C THR A 65 -4.29 8.66 13.05
N THR A 66 -4.54 9.96 12.94
CA THR A 66 -3.73 11.01 13.55
C THR A 66 -4.62 12.09 14.15
N SER A 67 -4.00 13.06 14.82
CA SER A 67 -4.67 14.26 15.30
C SER A 67 -4.02 15.50 14.71
N THR A 68 -4.84 16.42 14.20
CA THR A 68 -4.37 17.70 13.65
C THR A 68 -5.34 18.79 14.08
N LEU A 69 -4.81 19.89 14.62
CA LEU A 69 -5.61 21.00 15.16
C LEU A 69 -6.68 20.55 16.19
N GLY A 70 -6.36 19.54 17.00
CA GLY A 70 -7.27 18.97 18.01
C GLY A 70 -8.37 18.05 17.45
N LYS A 71 -8.42 17.85 16.12
CA LYS A 71 -9.38 16.97 15.45
C LYS A 71 -8.74 15.61 15.15
N LYS A 72 -9.52 14.54 15.28
CA LYS A 72 -9.10 13.21 14.87
C LYS A 72 -9.32 13.08 13.36
N VAL A 73 -8.25 12.71 12.65
CA VAL A 73 -8.25 12.48 11.22
C VAL A 73 -7.89 11.02 10.99
N SER A 74 -8.73 10.27 10.28
CA SER A 74 -8.36 8.95 9.77
C SER A 74 -8.30 8.97 8.24
N ALA A 75 -7.40 8.17 7.69
CA ALA A 75 -7.31 7.97 6.25
C ALA A 75 -7.10 6.48 5.97
N THR A 76 -7.67 6.01 4.88
CA THR A 76 -7.56 4.64 4.40
C THR A 76 -7.19 4.66 2.92
N ALA A 77 -6.24 3.82 2.53
CA ALA A 77 -5.94 3.56 1.13
C ALA A 77 -6.00 2.05 0.92
N ILE A 78 -6.81 1.63 -0.04
CA ILE A 78 -7.01 0.23 -0.40
C ILE A 78 -6.80 0.12 -1.89
N GLU A 79 -6.03 -0.86 -2.31
CA GLU A 79 -5.84 -1.20 -3.71
C GLU A 79 -6.05 -2.71 -3.88
N ALA A 80 -6.74 -3.07 -4.95
CA ALA A 80 -6.99 -4.45 -5.33
C ALA A 80 -6.78 -4.59 -6.84
N CYS A 81 -5.82 -5.41 -7.23
CA CYS A 81 -5.48 -5.69 -8.61
C CYS A 81 -5.70 -7.15 -8.95
N SER A 82 -6.32 -7.39 -10.11
CA SER A 82 -6.31 -8.68 -10.79
C SER A 82 -5.19 -8.68 -11.81
N LEU A 83 -4.28 -9.65 -11.71
CA LEU A 83 -3.10 -9.78 -12.55
C LEU A 83 -3.36 -10.80 -13.67
N ASP A 84 -3.13 -10.39 -14.91
CA ASP A 84 -3.05 -11.28 -16.05
C ASP A 84 -1.58 -11.62 -16.32
N GLY A 85 -1.10 -12.61 -15.57
CA GLY A 85 0.27 -13.10 -15.61
C GLY A 85 1.29 -11.98 -15.41
N THR A 86 2.20 -11.85 -16.38
CA THR A 86 3.23 -10.81 -16.38
C THR A 86 3.00 -9.66 -17.35
N THR A 87 1.80 -9.51 -17.89
CA THR A 87 1.55 -8.62 -19.04
C THR A 87 0.55 -7.51 -18.76
N ALA A 88 -0.40 -7.71 -17.85
CA ALA A 88 -1.37 -6.69 -17.48
C ALA A 88 -1.87 -6.83 -16.04
N ALA A 89 -2.44 -5.75 -15.53
CA ALA A 89 -3.16 -5.70 -14.27
C ALA A 89 -4.36 -4.77 -14.38
N VAL A 90 -5.50 -5.17 -13.81
CA VAL A 90 -6.66 -4.30 -13.62
C VAL A 90 -6.77 -3.99 -12.14
N CYS A 91 -6.54 -2.74 -11.78
CA CYS A 91 -6.44 -2.26 -10.40
C CYS A 91 -7.61 -1.37 -10.05
N SER A 92 -8.18 -1.58 -8.87
CA SER A 92 -9.14 -0.68 -8.24
C SER A 92 -8.48 -0.06 -7.01
N VAL A 93 -8.48 1.28 -6.95
CA VAL A 93 -7.93 2.04 -5.84
C VAL A 93 -9.07 2.76 -5.15
N THR A 94 -9.14 2.67 -3.83
CA THR A 94 -10.09 3.39 -2.99
C THR A 94 -9.33 4.15 -1.92
N VAL A 95 -9.51 5.46 -1.89
CA VAL A 95 -8.96 6.34 -0.86
C VAL A 95 -10.12 6.94 -0.08
N GLY A 96 -10.05 6.85 1.24
CA GLY A 96 -11.05 7.35 2.15
C GLY A 96 -10.43 8.21 3.24
N GLY A 97 -11.20 9.15 3.77
CA GLY A 97 -10.81 9.98 4.90
C GLY A 97 -12.01 10.29 5.79
N GLU A 98 -11.77 10.42 7.08
CA GLU A 98 -12.77 10.86 8.06
C GLU A 98 -12.19 11.96 8.95
N VAL A 99 -12.95 13.05 9.10
CA VAL A 99 -12.66 14.14 10.04
C VAL A 99 -13.94 14.51 10.77
N ASP A 100 -13.91 14.47 12.10
CA ASP A 100 -15.05 14.80 12.96
C ASP A 100 -16.36 14.10 12.55
N GLY A 101 -16.27 12.82 12.16
CA GLY A 101 -17.41 12.01 11.72
C GLY A 101 -17.87 12.25 10.27
N THR A 102 -17.29 13.22 9.56
CA THR A 102 -17.55 13.45 8.13
C THR A 102 -16.61 12.56 7.32
N LYS A 103 -17.19 11.67 6.50
CA LYS A 103 -16.47 10.71 5.67
C LYS A 103 -16.48 11.14 4.21
N THR A 104 -15.32 11.05 3.57
CA THR A 104 -15.16 11.20 2.12
C THR A 104 -14.45 9.98 1.59
N THR A 105 -14.95 9.42 0.48
CA THR A 105 -14.34 8.27 -0.18
C THR A 105 -14.34 8.51 -1.68
N THR A 106 -13.23 8.19 -2.34
CA THR A 106 -13.09 8.21 -3.80
C THR A 106 -12.53 6.86 -4.25
N SER A 107 -13.04 6.36 -5.36
CA SER A 107 -12.54 5.14 -5.98
C SER A 107 -12.26 5.36 -7.47
N SER A 108 -11.23 4.70 -7.98
CA SER A 108 -10.88 4.67 -9.39
C SER A 108 -10.55 3.25 -9.83
N VAL A 109 -10.70 2.98 -11.12
CA VAL A 109 -10.27 1.72 -11.75
C VAL A 109 -9.33 2.06 -12.89
N THR A 110 -8.16 1.44 -12.88
CA THR A 110 -7.11 1.64 -13.89
C THR A 110 -6.71 0.29 -14.45
N THR A 111 -6.38 0.25 -15.74
CA THR A 111 -5.76 -0.91 -16.38
C THR A 111 -4.32 -0.56 -16.71
N ALA A 112 -3.38 -1.30 -16.14
CA ALA A 112 -1.97 -1.23 -16.48
C ALA A 112 -1.63 -2.36 -17.46
N ALA A 113 -1.04 -2.03 -18.60
CA ALA A 113 -0.64 -3.01 -19.61
C ALA A 113 0.69 -2.60 -20.27
N GLY A 114 1.43 -3.56 -20.83
CA GLY A 114 2.65 -3.26 -21.58
C GLY A 114 3.73 -2.60 -20.71
N SER A 115 4.22 -1.43 -21.13
CA SER A 115 5.26 -0.66 -20.42
C SER A 115 4.72 0.23 -19.29
N ASP A 116 3.41 0.23 -19.04
CA ASP A 116 2.76 1.20 -18.15
C ASP A 116 2.88 0.81 -16.66
N TYR A 117 3.59 -0.26 -16.34
CA TYR A 117 3.87 -0.64 -14.95
C TYR A 117 5.21 -1.36 -14.80
N TYR A 118 5.79 -1.20 -13.60
CA TYR A 118 7.04 -1.84 -13.23
C TYR A 118 6.82 -3.06 -12.35
N ARG A 119 7.75 -4.02 -12.45
CA ARG A 119 7.91 -5.08 -11.47
C ARG A 119 9.15 -4.79 -10.64
N PHE A 120 9.00 -4.93 -9.33
CA PHE A 120 10.05 -4.62 -8.39
C PHE A 120 10.64 -5.90 -7.81
N ASP A 121 11.97 -5.97 -7.81
CA ASP A 121 12.70 -6.95 -7.02
C ASP A 121 12.71 -6.46 -5.58
N VAL A 122 11.85 -7.07 -4.76
CA VAL A 122 11.68 -6.70 -3.35
C VAL A 122 12.44 -7.68 -2.48
N ALA A 123 13.40 -7.15 -1.71
CA ALA A 123 14.18 -7.95 -0.78
C ALA A 123 13.30 -8.42 0.39
N ILE A 124 13.26 -9.73 0.63
CA ILE A 124 12.66 -10.30 1.84
C ILE A 124 13.67 -10.22 2.97
N THR A 125 13.43 -9.34 3.95
CA THR A 125 14.36 -9.07 5.05
C THR A 125 14.08 -9.90 6.30
N ALA A 126 12.89 -10.48 6.41
CA ALA A 126 12.49 -11.37 7.50
C ALA A 126 11.31 -12.27 7.12
N GLY A 127 11.13 -13.37 7.85
CA GLY A 127 9.95 -14.24 7.72
C GLY A 127 10.00 -15.25 6.58
N ALA A 128 11.12 -15.36 5.86
CA ALA A 128 11.27 -16.28 4.73
C ALA A 128 10.95 -17.73 5.11
N GLU A 129 11.30 -18.13 6.34
CA GLU A 129 11.04 -19.45 6.91
C GLU A 129 9.55 -19.81 6.96
N LYS A 130 8.64 -18.84 6.95
CA LYS A 130 7.19 -19.07 6.97
C LYS A 130 6.66 -19.68 5.69
N THR A 131 7.41 -19.59 4.59
CA THR A 131 7.01 -20.17 3.29
C THR A 131 7.16 -21.69 3.24
N ALA A 132 8.02 -22.26 4.08
CA ALA A 132 8.34 -23.70 4.05
C ALA A 132 7.15 -24.60 4.43
N SER A 133 6.17 -24.06 5.15
CA SER A 133 4.99 -24.79 5.65
C SER A 133 3.66 -24.16 5.21
N ALA A 134 3.71 -23.29 4.18
CA ALA A 134 2.56 -22.55 3.70
C ALA A 134 1.43 -23.49 3.24
N THR A 135 0.40 -23.60 4.07
CA THR A 135 -0.79 -24.44 3.85
C THR A 135 -2.03 -23.69 4.36
N GLY A 136 -3.22 -24.10 3.94
CA GLY A 136 -4.47 -23.44 4.37
C GLY A 136 -4.68 -22.04 3.77
N THR A 137 -5.61 -21.28 4.33
CA THR A 137 -5.92 -19.89 3.95
C THR A 137 -5.35 -18.93 4.99
N CYS A 138 -4.86 -17.76 4.57
CA CYS A 138 -4.41 -16.78 5.57
C CYS A 138 -5.58 -16.28 6.38
N GLY A 139 -5.33 -15.98 7.66
CA GLY A 139 -6.33 -15.41 8.55
C GLY A 139 -6.88 -14.11 7.96
N GLY A 140 -8.07 -14.18 7.35
CA GLY A 140 -8.76 -13.03 6.81
C GLY A 140 -9.05 -12.02 7.90
N SER A 141 -8.83 -10.73 7.58
CA SER A 141 -9.04 -9.52 8.41
C SER A 141 -7.77 -8.95 9.03
N GLY A 142 -7.19 -7.97 8.34
CA GLY A 142 -6.92 -6.68 9.00
C GLY A 142 -5.89 -6.66 10.12
N LYS A 143 -4.80 -7.44 10.03
CA LYS A 143 -3.54 -6.97 10.61
C LYS A 143 -3.00 -5.85 9.72
N SER A 144 -3.74 -4.75 9.63
CA SER A 144 -3.16 -3.47 9.27
C SER A 144 -2.02 -3.28 10.26
N ALA A 145 -0.80 -3.07 9.78
CA ALA A 145 0.25 -2.52 10.62
C ALA A 145 -0.27 -1.17 11.13
N GLY A 146 -0.93 -1.18 12.30
CA GLY A 146 -1.48 0.01 12.91
C GLY A 146 -0.30 0.88 13.33
N THR A 147 0.07 1.82 12.49
CA THR A 147 1.15 2.76 12.80
C THR A 147 0.54 4.11 13.13
N THR A 148 0.80 4.56 14.35
CA THR A 148 0.57 5.93 14.80
C THR A 148 1.55 6.84 14.06
N VAL A 149 1.09 7.50 12.99
CA VAL A 149 1.91 8.47 12.27
C VAL A 149 1.74 9.83 12.93
N THR A 150 2.83 10.39 13.46
CA THR A 150 2.90 11.80 13.87
C THR A 150 2.53 12.69 12.69
N SER A 151 1.76 13.75 12.96
CA SER A 151 1.06 14.65 12.04
C SER A 151 1.89 15.37 10.96
N LYS A 152 3.16 15.01 10.76
CA LYS A 152 4.07 15.60 9.76
C LYS A 152 4.38 14.72 8.54
N GLY A 153 3.89 13.49 8.49
CA GLY A 153 4.15 12.55 7.38
C GLY A 153 2.88 11.99 6.77
N MET A 154 2.09 12.80 6.05
CA MET A 154 0.93 12.28 5.30
C MET A 154 1.43 11.56 4.03
N MET A 155 1.19 10.24 3.94
CA MET A 155 1.52 9.39 2.79
C MET A 155 0.86 9.91 1.49
N VAL A 156 1.68 10.45 0.59
CA VAL A 156 1.30 11.01 -0.73
C VAL A 156 1.13 9.95 -1.82
N TRP A 157 1.49 8.70 -1.55
CA TRP A 157 1.53 7.65 -2.57
C TRP A 157 0.21 7.36 -3.27
N ALA A 158 -0.89 7.25 -2.52
CA ALA A 158 -2.22 7.06 -3.10
C ALA A 158 -2.87 8.38 -3.55
N LEU A 159 -2.23 9.53 -3.28
CA LEU A 159 -2.78 10.88 -3.48
C LEU A 159 -2.12 11.64 -4.63
N ALA A 160 -1.00 11.19 -5.20
CA ALA A 160 -0.38 11.86 -6.34
C ALA A 160 -1.36 12.02 -7.54
N GLY A 161 -2.33 11.12 -7.69
CA GLY A 161 -3.42 11.23 -8.67
C GLY A 161 -4.71 11.90 -8.19
N VAL A 162 -4.92 12.08 -6.88
CA VAL A 162 -6.22 12.49 -6.28
C VAL A 162 -6.13 13.81 -5.51
N ALA A 163 -4.92 14.33 -5.25
CA ALA A 163 -4.70 15.53 -4.45
C ALA A 163 -5.25 16.82 -5.08
N THR A 164 -5.53 16.84 -6.39
CA THR A 164 -6.13 18.00 -7.05
C THR A 164 -7.60 18.23 -6.67
N SER A 165 -8.32 17.23 -6.15
CA SER A 165 -9.73 17.40 -5.78
C SER A 165 -9.96 17.63 -4.27
N ILE A 166 -9.08 17.14 -3.39
CA ILE A 166 -9.24 17.31 -1.93
C ILE A 166 -8.73 18.68 -1.46
N LEU A 167 -7.70 19.24 -2.10
CA LEU A 167 -7.22 20.60 -1.79
C LEU A 167 -8.23 21.70 -2.21
N ALA A 168 -9.24 21.36 -3.00
CA ALA A 168 -10.30 22.28 -3.44
C ALA A 168 -11.48 22.38 -2.44
N LEU A 169 -11.44 21.64 -1.34
CA LEU A 169 -12.48 21.61 -0.29
C LEU A 169 -12.04 22.19 1.06
N LEU A 170 -10.81 22.73 1.14
CA LEU A 170 -10.28 23.47 2.29
C LEU A 170 -10.09 24.96 1.95
#